data_AF-A0A0J9VWM2-F1
#
_entry.id   AF-A0A0J9VWM2-F1
#
_cell.length_a   1.000
_cell.length_b   1.000
_cell.length_c   1.000
_cell.angle_alpha   90.00
_cell.angle_beta   90.00
_cell.angle_gamma   90.00
#
_symmetry.space_group_name_H-M   'P 1'
#
loop_
_entity.id
_entity.type
_entity.pdbx_description
1 polymer ?
#
loop_
_entity_poly.entity_id
_entity_poly.type
_entity_poly.pdbx_seq_one_letter_code
_entity_poly.pdbx_strand_id
1 'polypeptide(L)'
;MSLNLPMRPSTSSQRNRDSRNNYFNSYTPPSSTEAINGPVRELVREQTPLNDRLIVGVDFGTTFSGVAAVYTSTPDDIEIIKTWPGGNGITSDKVPTEIAL
;
A
#
# COMPACT_ATOMS: atom_id res chain seq x y z
N MET A 1 40.56 -14.52 -16.39
CA MET A 1 39.46 -15.08 -17.19
C MET A 1 38.22 -14.23 -16.92
N SER A 2 37.71 -13.50 -17.90
CA SER A 2 36.54 -12.63 -17.78
C SER A 2 35.27 -13.40 -18.15
N LEU A 3 34.30 -13.48 -17.24
CA LEU A 3 32.97 -14.03 -17.54
C LEU A 3 32.07 -12.91 -18.09
N ASN A 4 31.73 -13.00 -19.38
CA ASN A 4 30.70 -12.15 -19.97
C ASN A 4 29.33 -12.76 -19.69
N LEU A 5 28.49 -12.08 -18.90
CA LEU A 5 27.07 -12.41 -18.76
C LEU A 5 26.28 -11.84 -19.96
N PRO A 6 25.34 -12.61 -20.55
CA PRO A 6 24.51 -12.11 -21.62
C PRO A 6 23.53 -11.04 -21.08
N MET A 7 23.62 -9.83 -21.62
CA MET A 7 22.61 -8.79 -21.45
C MET A 7 21.31 -9.26 -22.10
N ARG A 8 20.30 -9.63 -21.30
CA ARG A 8 18.94 -9.81 -21.81
C ARG A 8 18.42 -8.44 -22.25
N PRO A 9 17.97 -8.26 -23.51
CA PRO A 9 17.29 -7.04 -23.89
C PRO A 9 16.07 -6.89 -22.99
N SER A 10 15.95 -5.75 -22.33
CA SER A 10 14.78 -5.40 -21.54
C SER A 10 13.59 -5.26 -22.49
N THR A 11 12.87 -6.36 -22.71
CA THR A 11 11.51 -6.26 -23.20
C THR A 11 10.77 -5.46 -22.16
N SER A 12 10.48 -4.19 -22.46
CA SER A 12 9.66 -3.34 -21.60
C SER A 12 8.41 -4.13 -21.24
N SER A 13 8.29 -4.50 -19.96
CA SER A 13 7.18 -5.30 -19.45
C SER A 13 5.87 -4.68 -19.91
N GLN A 14 5.05 -5.42 -20.66
CA GLN A 14 3.72 -4.97 -21.06
C GLN A 14 2.94 -4.48 -19.84
N ARG A 15 3.04 -5.18 -18.70
CA ARG A 15 2.46 -4.77 -17.42
C ARG A 15 2.88 -3.36 -16.97
N ASN A 16 4.12 -2.96 -17.23
CA ASN A 16 4.60 -1.62 -16.87
C ASN A 16 4.03 -0.56 -17.82
N ARG A 17 3.88 -0.88 -19.11
CA ARG A 17 3.20 0.00 -20.08
C ARG A 17 1.71 0.15 -19.75
N ASP A 18 1.05 -0.94 -19.39
CA ASP A 18 -0.37 -0.96 -19.05
C ASP A 18 -0.64 -0.15 -17.78
N SER A 19 0.21 -0.29 -16.76
CA SER A 19 0.13 0.50 -15.52
C SER A 19 0.29 2.00 -15.82
N ARG A 20 1.25 2.35 -16.67
CA ARG A 20 1.54 3.75 -17.02
C ARG A 20 0.43 4.37 -17.87
N ASN A 21 -0.16 3.60 -18.79
CA ASN A 21 -1.34 4.03 -19.55
C ASN A 21 -2.57 4.17 -18.65
N ASN A 22 -2.76 3.28 -17.69
CA ASN A 22 -3.88 3.38 -16.75
C ASN A 22 -3.76 4.66 -15.90
N TYR A 23 -2.59 4.94 -15.33
CA TYR A 23 -2.35 6.18 -14.58
C TYR A 23 -2.60 7.44 -15.41
N PHE A 24 -2.20 7.46 -16.68
CA PHE A 24 -2.37 8.63 -17.55
C PHE A 24 -3.81 8.81 -18.04
N ASN A 25 -4.55 7.71 -18.25
CA ASN A 25 -5.96 7.75 -18.67
C ASN A 25 -6.93 7.98 -17.50
N SER A 26 -6.62 7.47 -16.31
CA SER A 26 -7.52 7.55 -15.14
C SER A 26 -7.26 8.77 -14.26
N TYR A 27 -6.14 9.49 -14.48
CA TYR A 27 -5.74 10.61 -13.64
C TYR A 27 -5.34 11.81 -14.49
N THR A 28 -6.25 12.76 -14.65
CA THR A 28 -5.90 14.11 -15.10
C THR A 28 -5.54 14.91 -13.86
N PRO A 29 -4.26 15.23 -13.60
CA PRO A 29 -3.94 16.11 -12.49
C PRO A 29 -4.57 17.48 -12.76
N PRO A 30 -5.23 18.12 -11.77
CA PRO A 30 -5.77 19.45 -11.96
C PRO A 30 -4.62 20.40 -12.32
N SER A 31 -4.88 21.29 -13.27
CA SER A 31 -3.93 22.35 -13.61
C SER A 31 -3.66 23.17 -12.35
N SER A 32 -2.38 23.45 -12.07
CA SER A 32 -1.95 24.19 -10.87
C SER A 32 -2.64 25.55 -10.72
N THR A 33 -3.22 26.08 -11.79
CA THR A 33 -3.98 27.35 -11.81
C THR A 33 -5.47 27.17 -11.48
N GLU A 34 -6.08 25.98 -11.65
CA GLU A 34 -7.48 25.70 -11.27
C GLU A 34 -7.67 25.53 -9.75
N ALA A 35 -6.59 25.35 -8.99
CA ALA A 35 -6.63 25.07 -7.56
C ALA A 35 -7.04 26.27 -6.68
N ILE A 36 -7.05 27.50 -7.22
CA ILE A 36 -7.28 28.71 -6.42
C ILE A 36 -8.71 29.25 -6.55
N ASN A 37 -9.37 29.13 -7.71
CA ASN A 37 -10.67 29.78 -7.98
C ASN A 37 -11.62 28.92 -8.83
N GLY A 38 -11.75 27.62 -8.55
CA GLY A 38 -12.67 26.71 -9.24
C GLY A 38 -13.97 26.46 -8.45
N PRO A 39 -15.09 26.13 -9.12
CA PRO A 39 -16.39 25.96 -8.47
C PRO A 39 -16.34 24.80 -7.48
N VAL A 40 -16.96 25.00 -6.31
CA VAL A 40 -17.07 23.99 -5.24
C VAL A 40 -17.62 22.70 -5.85
N ARG A 41 -16.75 21.71 -6.08
CA ARG A 41 -17.18 20.39 -6.52
C ARG A 41 -17.91 19.74 -5.37
N GLU A 42 -19.22 19.62 -5.52
CA GLU A 42 -20.06 18.81 -4.65
C GLU A 42 -19.52 17.38 -4.65
N LEU A 43 -19.20 16.89 -3.45
CA LEU A 43 -18.44 15.68 -3.21
C LEU A 43 -19.36 14.45 -3.32
N VAL A 44 -19.97 14.25 -4.48
CA VAL A 44 -20.64 12.97 -4.76
C VAL A 44 -19.58 12.00 -5.27
N ARG A 45 -18.67 11.60 -4.35
CA ARG A 45 -18.10 10.26 -4.45
C ARG A 45 -19.32 9.35 -4.42
N GLU A 46 -19.57 8.63 -5.50
CA GLU A 46 -20.47 7.49 -5.47
C GLU A 46 -19.86 6.50 -4.47
N GLN A 47 -20.22 6.69 -3.21
CA GLN A 47 -19.92 5.77 -2.13
C GLN A 47 -20.73 4.53 -2.49
N THR A 48 -20.09 3.60 -3.21
CA THR A 48 -20.46 2.20 -3.08
C THR A 48 -20.72 1.98 -1.58
N PRO A 49 -21.87 1.43 -1.16
CA PRO A 49 -22.17 1.27 0.26
C PRO A 49 -20.92 0.77 0.92
N LEU A 50 -20.45 1.47 1.97
CA LEU A 50 -19.21 1.13 2.66
C LEU A 50 -19.38 -0.28 3.21
N ASN A 51 -19.07 -1.28 2.38
CA ASN A 51 -19.07 -2.67 2.81
C ASN A 51 -18.06 -2.70 3.95
N ASP A 52 -18.49 -3.24 5.08
CA ASP A 52 -17.65 -3.46 6.25
C ASP A 52 -16.32 -4.10 5.83
N ARG A 53 -15.21 -3.41 6.13
CA ARG A 53 -13.85 -3.82 5.75
C ARG A 53 -12.95 -3.73 6.96
N LEU A 54 -12.07 -4.70 7.09
CA LEU A 54 -10.88 -4.63 7.94
C LEU A 54 -9.70 -4.19 7.07
N ILE A 55 -9.16 -3.01 7.34
CA ILE A 55 -7.97 -2.50 6.68
C ILE A 55 -6.75 -2.93 7.50
N VAL A 56 -5.76 -3.54 6.86
CA VAL A 56 -4.53 -3.99 7.52
C VAL A 56 -3.34 -3.20 6.97
N GLY A 57 -2.65 -2.50 7.86
CA GLY A 57 -1.36 -1.87 7.57
C GLY A 57 -0.22 -2.84 7.91
N VAL A 58 0.65 -3.09 6.94
CA VAL A 58 1.84 -3.94 7.11
C VAL A 58 3.09 -3.09 6.91
N ASP A 59 3.91 -2.99 7.95
CA ASP A 59 5.26 -2.41 7.86
C ASP A 59 6.26 -3.56 7.73
N PHE A 60 6.72 -3.80 6.50
CA PHE A 60 7.65 -4.87 6.19
C PHE A 60 9.09 -4.34 6.17
N GLY A 61 9.73 -4.34 7.34
CA GLY A 61 11.10 -3.90 7.50
C GLY A 61 12.11 -5.00 7.17
N THR A 62 13.39 -4.63 7.04
CA THR A 62 14.48 -5.57 6.80
C THR A 62 14.77 -6.43 8.04
N THR A 63 14.72 -5.83 9.23
CA THR A 63 15.04 -6.52 10.50
C THR A 63 13.79 -6.87 11.28
N PHE A 64 12.80 -5.97 11.30
CA PHE A 64 11.59 -6.13 12.09
C PHE A 64 10.37 -5.72 11.25
N SER A 65 9.28 -6.48 11.36
CA SER A 65 7.99 -6.21 10.73
C SER A 65 6.89 -6.01 11.77
N GLY A 66 5.91 -5.16 11.47
CA GLY A 66 4.76 -4.88 12.33
C GLY A 66 3.45 -4.86 11.55
N VAL A 67 2.34 -5.08 12.25
CA VAL A 67 0.99 -5.08 11.68
C VAL A 67 0.06 -4.24 12.55
N ALA A 68 -0.78 -3.44 11.91
CA ALA A 68 -1.90 -2.74 12.54
C ALA A 68 -3.18 -2.98 11.73
N ALA A 69 -4.33 -2.95 12.39
CA ALA A 69 -5.62 -3.12 11.74
C ALA A 69 -6.63 -2.06 12.19
N VAL A 70 -7.57 -1.72 11.32
CA VAL A 70 -8.69 -0.81 11.64
C VAL A 70 -9.95 -1.26 10.92
N TYR A 71 -11.08 -1.18 11.60
CA TYR A 71 -12.39 -1.50 11.04
C TYR A 71 -13.07 -0.24 10.49
N THR A 72 -13.67 -0.32 9.30
CA THR A 72 -14.21 0.87 8.62
C THR A 72 -15.39 1.53 9.34
N SER A 73 -16.09 0.84 10.24
CA SER A 73 -17.16 1.47 11.04
C SER A 73 -16.62 2.27 12.23
N THR A 74 -15.34 2.08 12.59
CA THR A 74 -14.65 2.74 13.72
C THR A 74 -13.25 3.17 13.28
N PRO A 75 -13.14 4.14 12.33
CA PRO A 75 -11.88 4.49 11.69
C PRO A 75 -10.83 5.10 12.61
N ASP A 76 -11.24 5.62 13.77
CA ASP A 76 -10.35 6.18 14.79
C ASP A 76 -9.76 5.10 15.73
N ASP A 77 -10.34 3.89 15.73
CA ASP A 77 -9.94 2.77 16.60
C ASP A 77 -8.91 1.89 15.89
N ILE A 78 -7.67 2.39 15.79
CA ILE A 78 -6.54 1.65 15.20
C ILE A 78 -5.94 0.70 16.25
N GLU A 79 -5.92 -0.59 15.93
CA GLU A 79 -5.30 -1.61 16.77
C GLU A 79 -3.90 -1.98 16.24
N ILE A 80 -2.89 -1.84 17.08
CA ILE A 80 -1.54 -2.35 16.80
C ILE A 80 -1.43 -3.77 17.34
N ILE A 81 -1.00 -4.71 16.50
CA ILE A 81 -0.81 -6.10 16.90
C ILE A 81 0.48 -6.21 17.74
N LYS A 82 0.30 -6.48 19.03
CA LYS A 82 1.42 -6.62 19.99
C LYS A 82 1.67 -8.05 20.41
N THR A 83 0.66 -8.91 20.30
CA THR A 83 0.75 -10.30 20.72
C THR A 83 0.94 -11.17 19.50
N TRP A 84 2.08 -11.86 19.45
CA TRP A 84 2.45 -12.68 18.30
C TRP A 84 2.45 -14.17 18.68
N PRO A 85 2.04 -15.05 17.76
CA PRO A 85 2.20 -16.48 17.94
C PRO A 85 3.68 -16.82 18.24
N GLY A 86 3.92 -17.66 19.26
CA GLY A 86 5.27 -18.01 19.70
C GLY A 86 5.93 -17.00 20.64
N GLY A 87 5.28 -15.89 20.97
CA GLY A 87 5.82 -14.86 21.87
C GLY A 87 5.91 -15.24 23.35
N ASN A 88 5.43 -16.42 23.77
CA ASN A 88 5.46 -16.88 25.18
C ASN A 88 4.94 -15.85 26.21
N GLY A 89 3.91 -15.08 25.84
CA GLY A 89 3.34 -14.02 26.69
C GLY A 89 4.10 -12.68 26.65
N ILE A 90 5.16 -12.58 25.85
CA ILE A 90 5.87 -11.32 25.58
C ILE A 90 5.12 -10.55 24.48
N THR A 91 4.84 -9.28 24.74
CA THR A 91 4.21 -8.36 23.78
C THR A 91 5.27 -7.51 23.08
N SER A 92 5.16 -7.32 21.77
CA SER A 92 6.02 -6.43 20.98
C SER A 92 5.29 -5.85 19.78
N ASP A 93 5.47 -4.54 19.52
CA ASP A 93 4.87 -3.83 18.39
C ASP A 93 5.43 -4.31 17.03
N LYS A 94 6.64 -4.88 17.03
CA LYS A 94 7.27 -5.50 15.87
C LYS A 94 7.98 -6.81 16.23
N VAL A 95 8.06 -7.73 15.27
CA VAL A 95 8.76 -9.02 15.39
C VAL A 95 9.83 -9.17 14.31
N PRO A 96 10.86 -10.01 14.50
CA PRO A 96 11.90 -10.22 13.48
C PRO A 96 11.31 -10.57 12.12
N THR A 97 11.86 -9.99 11.06
CA THR A 97 11.52 -10.34 9.68
C THR A 97 12.31 -11.59 9.29
N GLU A 98 11.71 -12.77 9.47
CA GLU A 98 12.38 -14.04 9.22
C GLU A 98 11.48 -15.07 8.52
N ILE A 99 12.12 -16.02 7.84
CA ILE A 99 11.50 -17.22 7.28
C ILE A 99 12.39 -18.39 7.71
N ALA A 100 11.82 -19.37 8.43
CA ALA A 100 12.52 -20.59 8.82
C ALA A 100 12.18 -21.74 7.85
N LEU A 101 13.11 -22.68 7.70
CA LEU A 101 12.99 -23.88 6.84
C LEU A 101 12.51 -25.10 7.64
#